data_AF-A0A8S1YIZ3-F1
#
_entry.id   AF-A0A8S1YIZ3-F1
#
_cell.length_a   1.000
_cell.length_b   1.000
_cell.length_c   1.000
_cell.angle_alpha   90.00
_cell.angle_beta   90.00
_cell.angle_gamma   90.00
#
_symmetry.space_group_name_H-M   'P 1'
#
loop_
_entity.id
_entity.type
_entity.pdbx_description
1 polymer ?
#
loop_
_entity_poly.entity_id
_entity_poly.type
_entity_poly.pdbx_seq_one_letter_code
_entity_poly.pdbx_strand_id
1 'polypeptide(L)'
;MEGYHLERNKKNCSPSCNDGIIEETEECDDKNNIQFDKCYKCQQSCQLECQICIKQKCLACLEGWQLLDDICVPKCGDGIIALGSQEQCDDGNQIDKDGCDKCIWQCSPYCKQCINQNLCDKCIDIVIPGLEECDDGNEVPFDGCFECQFECQISCVKCEFGICQQQCKQDQIIVNGSCKNESDDSSQMDEMEQDENNINNQFSIQECGDGRKSQKEECDDSNNLNNDGCSNICQIEVNWNCKCLQQIFSYYQLEDFVFELKF
;
A
#
# COMPACT_ATOMS: atom_id res chain seq x y z
N MET A 1 -45.39 -2.20 -34.39
CA MET A 1 -44.30 -1.26 -34.89
C MET A 1 -43.00 -1.50 -34.11
N GLU A 2 -42.13 -2.26 -34.69
CA GLU A 2 -40.80 -2.57 -34.12
C GLU A 2 -40.06 -1.29 -33.71
N GLY A 3 -39.71 -1.19 -32.30
CA GLY A 3 -38.85 -0.05 -31.87
C GLY A 3 -39.64 1.00 -31.10
N TYR A 4 -40.95 0.72 -30.74
CA TYR A 4 -41.83 1.64 -29.98
C TYR A 4 -42.41 0.90 -28.78
N HIS A 5 -42.44 1.59 -27.66
CA HIS A 5 -43.15 0.99 -26.52
C HIS A 5 -44.32 1.90 -26.11
N LEU A 6 -45.44 1.25 -25.73
CA LEU A 6 -46.66 1.99 -25.34
C LEU A 6 -46.47 2.64 -23.96
N GLU A 7 -46.49 3.98 -24.01
CA GLU A 7 -46.43 4.70 -22.72
C GLU A 7 -47.78 4.64 -22.01
N ARG A 8 -47.89 3.83 -20.98
CA ARG A 8 -49.14 3.47 -20.29
C ARG A 8 -49.87 4.71 -19.78
N ASN A 9 -49.21 5.88 -19.78
CA ASN A 9 -49.81 7.11 -19.21
C ASN A 9 -50.27 8.07 -20.31
N LYS A 10 -50.06 7.82 -21.61
CA LYS A 10 -50.39 8.83 -22.66
C LYS A 10 -51.03 8.14 -23.86
N LYS A 11 -51.37 6.73 -23.63
CA LYS A 11 -51.91 5.95 -24.77
C LYS A 11 -51.20 6.32 -26.07
N ASN A 12 -49.95 6.78 -25.95
CA ASN A 12 -49.14 7.12 -27.16
C ASN A 12 -47.90 6.22 -27.20
N CYS A 13 -47.48 5.87 -28.50
CA CYS A 13 -46.25 5.04 -28.71
C CYS A 13 -45.02 5.95 -28.77
N SER A 14 -44.10 5.70 -27.76
CA SER A 14 -42.80 6.41 -27.80
C SER A 14 -41.68 5.47 -28.23
N PRO A 15 -40.76 6.12 -29.01
CA PRO A 15 -39.63 5.30 -29.47
C PRO A 15 -38.86 4.68 -28.29
N SER A 16 -38.62 3.37 -28.38
CA SER A 16 -37.82 2.63 -27.38
C SER A 16 -36.33 2.84 -27.61
N CYS A 17 -35.72 3.44 -26.57
CA CYS A 17 -34.25 3.62 -26.64
C CYS A 17 -33.54 2.31 -26.29
N ASN A 18 -32.37 1.99 -27.15
CA ASN A 18 -31.45 0.86 -26.92
C ASN A 18 -31.96 -0.43 -27.58
N ASP A 19 -32.71 -0.27 -28.46
CA ASP A 19 -33.20 -1.47 -29.19
C ASP A 19 -32.52 -1.60 -30.55
N GLY A 20 -31.48 -0.72 -30.65
CA GLY A 20 -30.69 -0.87 -31.90
C GLY A 20 -31.35 -0.24 -33.10
N ILE A 21 -32.48 0.46 -32.84
CA ILE A 21 -33.19 1.10 -33.97
C ILE A 21 -33.32 2.59 -33.66
N ILE A 22 -32.79 3.44 -34.69
CA ILE A 22 -32.91 4.91 -34.48
C ILE A 22 -34.22 5.38 -35.11
N GLU A 23 -35.20 5.84 -34.19
CA GLU A 23 -36.51 6.32 -34.69
C GLU A 23 -36.66 7.82 -34.43
N GLU A 24 -37.60 8.45 -35.02
CA GLU A 24 -37.76 9.91 -35.22
C GLU A 24 -37.25 10.71 -34.01
N THR A 25 -37.68 10.35 -32.78
CA THR A 25 -37.25 11.22 -31.65
C THR A 25 -35.91 10.75 -31.09
N GLU A 26 -35.27 9.63 -31.59
CA GLU A 26 -33.95 9.17 -31.09
C GLU A 26 -32.79 9.85 -31.86
N GLU A 27 -31.85 10.43 -31.25
CA GLU A 27 -30.66 11.03 -31.89
C GLU A 27 -29.55 9.99 -32.08
N CYS A 28 -29.59 8.89 -31.31
CA CYS A 28 -28.62 7.76 -31.42
C CYS A 28 -29.21 6.53 -30.71
N ASP A 29 -28.68 5.30 -31.10
CA ASP A 29 -29.07 4.04 -30.43
C ASP A 29 -27.93 3.02 -30.59
N ASP A 30 -27.27 2.78 -29.48
CA ASP A 30 -26.10 1.86 -29.58
C ASP A 30 -26.37 0.59 -28.76
N LYS A 31 -27.64 0.29 -28.53
CA LYS A 31 -28.11 -1.00 -27.97
C LYS A 31 -27.71 -1.13 -26.50
N ASN A 32 -27.26 -0.02 -26.05
CA ASN A 32 -27.02 -0.03 -24.58
C ASN A 32 -27.30 1.36 -24.00
N ASN A 33 -27.32 1.40 -22.67
CA ASN A 33 -27.59 2.71 -22.01
C ASN A 33 -26.40 3.10 -21.12
N ILE A 34 -25.25 3.08 -21.83
CA ILE A 34 -24.03 3.40 -21.07
C ILE A 34 -23.66 4.87 -21.34
N GLN A 35 -23.44 5.52 -20.25
CA GLN A 35 -23.08 6.95 -20.33
C GLN A 35 -21.65 7.11 -20.86
N PHE A 36 -21.46 8.01 -21.94
CA PHE A 36 -20.14 8.46 -22.48
C PHE A 36 -19.59 7.46 -23.50
N ASP A 37 -20.51 6.71 -23.97
CA ASP A 37 -20.05 5.87 -25.10
C ASP A 37 -20.70 6.35 -26.40
N LYS A 38 -20.98 7.65 -26.43
CA LYS A 38 -21.41 8.27 -27.70
C LYS A 38 -22.95 8.30 -27.79
N CYS A 39 -23.66 7.33 -26.96
CA CYS A 39 -25.14 7.30 -27.02
C CYS A 39 -25.69 6.87 -25.66
N TYR A 40 -26.37 7.94 -24.95
CA TYR A 40 -26.98 7.63 -23.64
C TYR A 40 -28.40 8.20 -23.59
N LYS A 41 -29.31 7.30 -23.30
CA LYS A 41 -30.75 7.67 -23.29
C LYS A 41 -31.18 8.24 -24.64
N CYS A 42 -30.54 7.60 -25.61
CA CYS A 42 -30.93 7.87 -27.02
C CYS A 42 -30.69 9.34 -27.38
N GLN A 43 -29.81 9.89 -26.54
CA GLN A 43 -29.25 11.20 -26.90
C GLN A 43 -27.72 11.13 -26.94
N GLN A 44 -27.22 11.98 -27.80
CA GLN A 44 -25.75 11.98 -27.93
C GLN A 44 -25.10 12.22 -26.56
N SER A 45 -24.13 11.39 -26.26
CA SER A 45 -23.45 11.46 -24.95
C SER A 45 -21.95 11.70 -25.17
N CYS A 46 -21.42 12.76 -24.38
CA CYS A 46 -19.97 13.08 -24.49
C CYS A 46 -19.24 12.60 -23.23
N GLN A 47 -17.82 12.63 -23.48
CA GLN A 47 -16.94 12.20 -22.36
C GLN A 47 -17.09 13.16 -21.16
N LEU A 48 -17.07 12.58 -19.95
CA LEU A 48 -17.22 13.42 -18.74
C LEU A 48 -16.10 14.45 -18.66
N GLU A 49 -14.96 14.22 -19.15
CA GLU A 49 -13.79 15.11 -18.97
C GLU A 49 -13.75 16.16 -20.10
N CYS A 50 -14.82 16.20 -20.92
CA CYS A 50 -14.89 17.17 -22.03
C CYS A 50 -15.56 18.46 -21.53
N GLN A 51 -14.87 19.59 -21.71
CA GLN A 51 -15.42 20.90 -21.27
C GLN A 51 -16.44 21.44 -22.27
N ILE A 52 -16.05 21.33 -23.51
CA ILE A 52 -16.98 21.80 -24.55
C ILE A 52 -17.30 20.63 -25.47
N CYS A 53 -18.60 20.34 -25.48
CA CYS A 53 -19.00 19.18 -26.31
C CYS A 53 -20.08 19.62 -27.31
N ILE A 54 -19.69 19.47 -28.67
CA ILE A 54 -20.69 19.80 -29.71
C ILE A 54 -20.80 18.61 -30.68
N LYS A 55 -21.99 18.12 -30.78
CA LYS A 55 -22.27 17.02 -31.73
C LYS A 55 -21.35 15.82 -31.47
N GLN A 56 -20.98 15.42 -30.20
CA GLN A 56 -20.23 14.19 -29.81
C GLN A 56 -18.72 14.39 -30.01
N LYS A 57 -18.45 15.68 -30.27
CA LYS A 57 -17.02 15.98 -30.42
C LYS A 57 -16.57 16.91 -29.29
N CYS A 58 -15.54 16.39 -28.67
CA CYS A 58 -15.01 17.27 -27.61
C CYS A 58 -14.03 18.31 -28.20
N LEU A 59 -14.36 19.57 -27.87
CA LEU A 59 -13.51 20.65 -28.44
C LEU A 59 -12.52 21.16 -27.40
N ALA A 60 -12.88 20.83 -26.13
CA ALA A 60 -11.93 21.23 -25.07
C ALA A 60 -12.06 20.27 -23.89
N CYS A 61 -10.79 20.02 -23.23
CA CYS A 61 -10.78 19.00 -22.16
C CYS A 61 -10.49 19.69 -20.81
N LEU A 62 -10.96 19.04 -19.75
CA LEU A 62 -10.61 19.50 -18.39
C LEU A 62 -9.09 19.44 -18.17
N GLU A 63 -8.67 20.18 -17.10
CA GLU A 63 -7.23 20.20 -16.79
C GLU A 63 -6.70 18.78 -16.54
N GLY A 64 -5.53 18.49 -17.15
CA GLY A 64 -4.95 17.14 -16.94
C GLY A 64 -5.34 16.18 -18.06
N TRP A 65 -6.14 16.71 -19.03
CA TRP A 65 -6.56 15.92 -20.20
C TRP A 65 -6.14 16.66 -21.48
N GLN A 66 -5.83 15.86 -22.46
CA GLN A 66 -5.49 16.51 -23.76
C GLN A 66 -6.43 16.02 -24.87
N LEU A 67 -6.67 16.91 -25.76
CA LEU A 67 -7.63 16.60 -26.83
C LEU A 67 -6.91 15.89 -27.99
N LEU A 68 -7.35 14.66 -28.23
CA LEU A 68 -6.83 13.90 -29.38
C LEU A 68 -8.00 13.34 -30.20
N ASP A 69 -8.07 13.90 -31.45
CA ASP A 69 -9.13 13.46 -32.37
C ASP A 69 -10.51 13.59 -31.73
N ASP A 70 -10.79 14.77 -31.11
CA ASP A 70 -12.10 15.12 -30.53
C ASP A 70 -12.41 14.27 -29.29
N ILE A 71 -11.34 13.54 -28.81
CA ILE A 71 -11.54 12.76 -27.56
C ILE A 71 -10.51 13.24 -26.54
N CYS A 72 -10.99 13.29 -25.28
CA CYS A 72 -10.05 13.67 -24.20
C CYS A 72 -9.34 12.43 -23.63
N VAL A 73 -8.03 12.50 -23.76
CA VAL A 73 -7.20 11.39 -23.22
C VAL A 73 -6.26 12.00 -22.15
N PRO A 74 -6.00 11.15 -21.19
CA PRO A 74 -5.12 11.66 -20.13
C PRO A 74 -3.77 12.14 -20.69
N LYS A 75 -3.42 13.31 -20.19
CA LYS A 75 -2.10 13.88 -20.57
C LYS A 75 -1.05 13.47 -19.54
N CYS A 76 -0.10 12.68 -20.08
CA CYS A 76 0.95 12.18 -19.16
C CYS A 76 2.13 13.17 -19.12
N GLY A 77 2.61 13.54 -17.84
CA GLY A 77 3.82 14.38 -17.74
C GLY A 77 3.47 15.85 -17.45
N ASP A 78 2.27 16.14 -17.24
CA ASP A 78 1.89 17.55 -16.98
C ASP A 78 1.73 17.80 -15.48
N GLY A 79 2.08 16.84 -14.75
CA GLY A 79 2.08 17.05 -13.28
C GLY A 79 0.70 16.88 -12.66
N ILE A 80 -0.23 16.49 -13.45
CA ILE A 80 -1.59 16.31 -12.91
C ILE A 80 -2.08 14.89 -13.26
N ILE A 81 -2.70 14.28 -12.17
CA ILE A 81 -3.28 12.94 -12.46
C ILE A 81 -4.75 13.12 -12.86
N ALA A 82 -5.03 12.61 -14.15
CA ALA A 82 -6.41 12.74 -14.66
C ALA A 82 -7.35 11.82 -13.88
N LEU A 83 -8.17 12.38 -12.96
CA LEU A 83 -9.03 11.58 -12.06
C LEU A 83 -10.09 10.82 -12.87
N GLY A 84 -10.25 9.46 -12.38
CA GLY A 84 -11.32 8.68 -13.06
C GLY A 84 -10.84 8.11 -14.39
N SER A 85 -9.51 8.33 -14.71
CA SER A 85 -8.93 7.73 -15.94
C SER A 85 -7.99 6.60 -15.54
N GLN A 86 -7.33 5.99 -16.68
CA GLN A 86 -6.37 4.87 -16.45
C GLN A 86 -4.97 5.41 -16.12
N GLU A 87 -4.88 6.69 -15.97
CA GLU A 87 -3.59 7.30 -15.62
C GLU A 87 -3.27 6.99 -14.14
N GLN A 88 -2.20 6.27 -13.87
CA GLN A 88 -1.84 5.81 -12.50
C GLN A 88 -0.85 6.78 -11.85
N CYS A 89 -0.06 7.49 -12.70
CA CYS A 89 0.96 8.42 -12.16
C CYS A 89 1.20 9.54 -13.18
N ASP A 90 1.84 10.67 -12.69
CA ASP A 90 2.29 11.79 -13.53
C ASP A 90 3.41 12.55 -12.81
N ASP A 91 4.53 12.40 -13.38
CA ASP A 91 5.69 12.98 -12.64
C ASP A 91 6.14 14.29 -13.31
N GLY A 92 5.22 14.81 -14.14
CA GLY A 92 5.49 16.21 -14.61
C GLY A 92 6.47 16.22 -15.78
N ASN A 93 6.86 15.03 -16.16
CA ASN A 93 7.74 15.02 -17.35
C ASN A 93 7.48 13.76 -18.18
N GLN A 94 8.19 13.60 -19.38
CA GLN A 94 7.96 12.41 -20.26
C GLN A 94 9.23 11.58 -20.36
N ILE A 95 9.98 11.69 -19.31
CA ILE A 95 11.25 10.92 -19.35
C ILE A 95 10.94 9.46 -19.01
N ASP A 96 11.59 8.60 -19.90
CA ASP A 96 11.35 7.15 -19.71
C ASP A 96 12.15 6.62 -18.51
N LYS A 97 11.45 5.74 -17.71
CA LYS A 97 12.08 4.93 -16.62
C LYS A 97 12.48 5.83 -15.45
N ASP A 98 11.79 6.87 -15.33
CA ASP A 98 12.14 7.72 -14.16
C ASP A 98 11.06 7.59 -13.09
N GLY A 99 10.44 6.42 -13.28
CA GLY A 99 9.47 6.25 -12.18
C GLY A 99 8.01 6.37 -12.68
N CYS A 100 7.70 7.00 -13.63
CA CYS A 100 6.36 7.11 -14.26
C CYS A 100 6.53 7.28 -15.77
N ASP A 101 6.22 6.12 -16.44
CA ASP A 101 6.34 6.14 -17.92
C ASP A 101 5.00 5.75 -18.55
N LYS A 102 4.67 6.50 -19.54
CA LYS A 102 3.38 6.26 -20.24
C LYS A 102 2.22 6.24 -19.23
N CYS A 103 2.46 7.03 -18.14
CA CYS A 103 1.42 7.30 -17.13
C CYS A 103 1.08 6.03 -16.32
N ILE A 104 2.05 5.27 -16.43
CA ILE A 104 1.98 4.07 -15.57
C ILE A 104 3.22 4.07 -14.67
N TRP A 105 3.08 3.72 -13.37
CA TRP A 105 4.24 3.66 -12.47
C TRP A 105 5.29 2.68 -13.01
N GLN A 106 6.53 3.12 -13.08
CA GLN A 106 7.65 2.23 -13.49
C GLN A 106 8.44 1.83 -12.24
N CYS A 107 7.97 0.71 -11.52
CA CYS A 107 8.71 0.20 -10.36
C CYS A 107 9.81 -0.76 -10.81
N SER A 108 10.91 -0.87 -9.94
CA SER A 108 11.96 -1.89 -10.16
C SER A 108 11.36 -3.28 -10.40
N PRO A 109 11.87 -3.96 -11.41
CA PRO A 109 11.35 -5.32 -11.62
C PRO A 109 11.30 -6.11 -10.30
N TYR A 110 11.97 -5.66 -9.16
CA TYR A 110 12.08 -6.51 -7.95
C TYR A 110 11.16 -6.00 -6.83
N CYS A 111 10.10 -5.27 -7.26
CA CYS A 111 9.13 -4.65 -6.33
C CYS A 111 7.80 -5.41 -6.43
N LYS A 112 7.21 -6.07 -5.32
CA LYS A 112 6.04 -6.97 -5.21
C LYS A 112 4.76 -6.16 -5.09
N GLN A 113 4.79 -4.98 -4.53
CA GLN A 113 3.61 -4.11 -4.58
C GLN A 113 4.06 -2.65 -4.76
N CYS A 114 3.49 -2.15 -5.88
CA CYS A 114 3.86 -0.77 -6.23
C CYS A 114 2.76 0.19 -5.76
N ILE A 115 3.07 0.86 -4.66
CA ILE A 115 2.01 1.81 -4.22
C ILE A 115 2.38 3.22 -4.67
N ASN A 116 1.25 4.17 -4.68
CA ASN A 116 1.30 5.58 -5.09
C ASN A 116 2.68 6.21 -4.88
N GLN A 117 3.30 6.78 -6.04
CA GLN A 117 4.53 7.62 -6.03
C GLN A 117 5.78 6.74 -6.21
N ASN A 118 5.71 5.48 -6.85
CA ASN A 118 6.94 4.72 -7.18
C ASN A 118 7.54 4.07 -5.93
N LEU A 119 6.67 4.00 -4.88
CA LEU A 119 7.14 3.37 -3.62
C LEU A 119 6.81 1.87 -3.63
N CYS A 120 8.04 1.03 -3.57
CA CYS A 120 7.93 -0.43 -3.39
C CYS A 120 7.50 -0.76 -1.95
N ASP A 121 6.26 -0.88 -1.66
CA ASP A 121 5.64 -1.17 -0.36
C ASP A 121 6.28 -2.40 0.30
N LYS A 122 7.59 -3.03 -0.24
CA LYS A 122 8.35 -3.93 0.65
C LYS A 122 9.75 -4.16 0.08
N CYS A 123 10.85 -3.45 1.02
CA CYS A 123 12.20 -4.01 1.23
C CYS A 123 12.74 -3.56 2.58
N ILE A 124 13.00 -4.44 3.56
CA ILE A 124 13.46 -4.60 4.96
C ILE A 124 12.25 -4.80 5.88
N ASP A 125 11.25 -5.33 5.44
CA ASP A 125 10.06 -5.67 6.26
C ASP A 125 9.92 -7.19 6.39
N ILE A 126 11.14 -7.85 6.31
CA ILE A 126 11.19 -9.32 6.35
C ILE A 126 10.22 -9.92 5.33
N VAL A 127 9.69 -8.90 4.47
CA VAL A 127 8.76 -9.40 3.42
C VAL A 127 9.41 -9.15 2.06
N ILE A 128 9.75 -10.12 1.25
CA ILE A 128 10.36 -9.89 -0.07
C ILE A 128 9.26 -9.61 -1.10
N PRO A 129 8.85 -8.30 -1.40
CA PRO A 129 8.01 -8.38 -2.60
C PRO A 129 8.74 -7.87 -3.85
N GLY A 130 8.74 -8.78 -4.90
CA GLY A 130 8.90 -8.90 -6.37
C GLY A 130 9.56 -7.66 -6.96
N LEU A 131 10.27 -6.85 -6.14
CA LEU A 131 11.23 -5.89 -6.71
C LEU A 131 12.48 -5.76 -5.89
N GLU A 132 12.79 -6.89 -4.80
CA GLU A 132 14.02 -6.94 -4.01
C GLU A 132 14.67 -8.32 -4.18
N GLU A 133 15.90 -8.52 -4.61
CA GLU A 133 16.68 -9.76 -4.80
C GLU A 133 16.95 -10.46 -3.47
N CYS A 134 16.81 -9.82 -2.27
CA CYS A 134 17.04 -10.35 -0.91
C CYS A 134 16.57 -9.32 0.12
N ASP A 135 16.17 -9.77 1.41
CA ASP A 135 15.74 -8.90 2.53
C ASP A 135 16.15 -9.56 3.86
N ASP A 136 16.96 -8.93 4.42
CA ASP A 136 17.41 -9.60 5.68
C ASP A 136 17.02 -8.74 6.88
N GLY A 137 16.06 -7.84 6.58
CA GLY A 137 15.39 -7.22 7.76
C GLY A 137 16.26 -6.12 8.36
N ASN A 138 17.45 -5.95 7.71
CA ASN A 138 18.29 -4.84 8.22
C ASN A 138 19.09 -4.23 7.07
N GLU A 139 19.95 -3.19 7.34
CA GLU A 139 20.69 -2.46 6.28
C GLU A 139 22.20 -2.65 6.47
N VAL A 140 22.50 -3.84 6.92
CA VAL A 140 23.94 -4.05 7.15
C VAL A 140 24.57 -4.63 5.88
N PRO A 141 25.65 -3.82 5.39
CA PRO A 141 26.34 -4.29 4.17
C PRO A 141 27.15 -5.56 4.44
N PHE A 142 27.25 -6.52 3.38
CA PHE A 142 28.11 -7.72 3.33
C PHE A 142 27.62 -8.77 4.32
N ASP A 143 26.35 -8.59 4.70
CA ASP A 143 25.80 -9.65 5.59
C ASP A 143 24.82 -10.53 4.82
N GLY A 144 24.99 -10.32 3.50
CA GLY A 144 24.13 -11.33 2.84
C GLY A 144 23.01 -10.65 2.04
N CYS A 145 22.58 -9.48 2.33
CA CYS A 145 21.52 -8.75 1.57
C CYS A 145 21.62 -7.26 1.89
N PHE A 146 22.00 -6.43 0.88
CA PHE A 146 22.12 -4.97 1.04
C PHE A 146 21.47 -4.26 -0.15
N GLU A 147 20.57 -3.36 0.19
CA GLU A 147 19.81 -2.63 -0.84
C GLU A 147 19.04 -3.60 -1.74
N CYS A 148 18.53 -4.71 -1.13
CA CYS A 148 17.62 -5.66 -1.80
C CYS A 148 18.35 -6.42 -2.91
N GLN A 149 19.70 -6.43 -2.68
CA GLN A 149 20.51 -7.28 -3.59
C GLN A 149 21.46 -8.14 -2.76
N PHE A 150 21.66 -9.40 -3.35
CA PHE A 150 22.58 -10.31 -2.63
C PHE A 150 23.99 -9.70 -2.60
N GLU A 151 24.46 -9.75 -1.39
CA GLU A 151 25.87 -9.31 -1.25
C GLU A 151 26.57 -10.19 -0.20
N CYS A 152 27.96 -10.43 -0.45
CA CYS A 152 28.72 -11.27 0.52
C CYS A 152 29.92 -10.48 1.05
N GLN A 153 30.48 -11.09 2.08
CA GLN A 153 31.72 -10.51 2.65
C GLN A 153 32.86 -10.53 1.63
N ILE A 154 33.65 -9.59 1.82
CA ILE A 154 34.75 -9.43 0.85
C ILE A 154 35.67 -10.65 0.92
N SER A 155 35.69 -11.23 2.01
CA SER A 155 36.61 -12.38 2.19
C SER A 155 36.00 -13.67 1.63
N CYS A 156 34.74 -13.49 1.04
CA CYS A 156 34.09 -14.68 0.45
C CYS A 156 34.54 -14.86 -1.01
N VAL A 157 35.05 -15.96 -1.29
CA VAL A 157 35.61 -16.26 -2.64
C VAL A 157 34.48 -16.68 -3.56
N LYS A 158 33.55 -17.36 -2.96
CA LYS A 158 32.39 -17.72 -3.79
C LYS A 158 31.10 -17.34 -3.04
N CYS A 159 30.41 -16.34 -3.78
CA CYS A 159 29.17 -15.83 -3.16
C CYS A 159 27.95 -16.25 -4.00
N GLU A 160 27.12 -17.09 -3.33
CA GLU A 160 25.89 -17.50 -4.05
C GLU A 160 24.66 -17.15 -3.19
N PHE A 161 23.86 -16.22 -3.87
CA PHE A 161 22.61 -15.77 -3.24
C PHE A 161 22.88 -15.19 -1.85
N GLY A 162 24.05 -14.44 -1.59
CA GLY A 162 24.25 -13.72 -0.31
C GLY A 162 24.86 -14.62 0.76
N ILE A 163 25.18 -15.98 0.28
CA ILE A 163 25.82 -16.92 1.22
C ILE A 163 27.20 -17.32 0.66
N CYS A 164 28.11 -17.33 1.64
CA CYS A 164 29.47 -17.78 1.24
C CYS A 164 29.58 -19.31 1.26
N GLN A 165 29.92 -20.18 0.19
CA GLN A 165 29.69 -21.64 0.03
C GLN A 165 31.03 -22.35 -0.10
N GLN A 166 32.15 -21.59 -0.23
CA GLN A 166 33.31 -22.48 -0.52
C GLN A 166 34.51 -22.03 0.30
N GLN A 167 35.08 -20.86 0.03
CA GLN A 167 36.31 -20.53 0.79
C GLN A 167 36.31 -19.03 1.13
N CYS A 168 36.86 -18.77 2.28
CA CYS A 168 37.06 -17.38 2.70
C CYS A 168 38.53 -16.98 2.50
N LYS A 169 38.65 -15.75 2.16
CA LYS A 169 40.02 -15.25 1.96
C LYS A 169 40.72 -15.09 3.32
N GLN A 170 42.08 -15.51 3.48
CA GLN A 170 42.93 -15.20 4.65
C GLN A 170 42.57 -16.12 5.83
N ASP A 171 42.78 -17.46 5.73
CA ASP A 171 42.69 -18.55 6.73
C ASP A 171 41.41 -18.42 7.57
N GLN A 172 40.25 -17.77 7.13
CA GLN A 172 38.93 -17.69 7.81
C GLN A 172 38.08 -18.92 7.47
N ILE A 173 37.21 -19.25 8.48
CA ILE A 173 36.32 -20.41 8.22
C ILE A 173 34.89 -19.92 8.00
N ILE A 174 34.15 -20.65 7.19
CA ILE A 174 32.74 -20.27 6.93
C ILE A 174 31.88 -20.72 8.12
N VAL A 175 31.19 -19.76 8.74
CA VAL A 175 30.23 -20.06 9.82
C VAL A 175 28.87 -19.48 9.44
N ASN A 176 27.88 -20.36 9.27
CA ASN A 176 26.50 -19.96 8.90
C ASN A 176 26.49 -19.10 7.64
N GLY A 177 27.37 -19.49 6.69
CA GLY A 177 27.25 -18.82 5.38
C GLY A 177 28.02 -17.50 5.32
N SER A 178 28.92 -17.12 6.42
CA SER A 178 29.78 -15.92 6.45
C SER A 178 31.21 -16.29 6.87
N CYS A 179 32.13 -15.56 6.35
CA CYS A 179 33.56 -15.82 6.67
C CYS A 179 33.94 -15.18 8.01
N LYS A 180 34.36 -16.09 8.97
CA LYS A 180 34.79 -15.61 10.30
C LYS A 180 36.17 -16.18 10.65
N ASN A 181 37.00 -15.41 11.46
CA ASN A 181 38.32 -15.90 11.92
C ASN A 181 38.16 -16.98 13.01
N GLU A 182 39.05 -18.00 13.07
CA GLU A 182 39.10 -19.12 14.04
C GLU A 182 39.14 -18.59 15.47
N SER A 183 39.37 -17.21 15.61
CA SER A 183 39.42 -16.66 16.99
C SER A 183 38.08 -16.01 17.36
N ASP A 184 37.18 -16.12 16.47
CA ASP A 184 35.87 -15.51 16.78
C ASP A 184 34.89 -16.62 17.22
N ASP A 185 35.55 -17.94 17.43
CA ASP A 185 34.73 -18.98 18.05
C ASP A 185 35.04 -19.06 19.55
N SER A 186 35.09 -17.92 20.33
CA SER A 186 34.81 -17.93 21.77
C SER A 186 33.32 -17.71 22.02
N SER A 187 32.41 -18.68 21.83
CA SER A 187 31.51 -18.52 23.00
C SER A 187 31.95 -17.37 23.91
N GLN A 188 31.82 -16.09 23.67
CA GLN A 188 31.73 -15.11 24.78
C GLN A 188 30.34 -14.46 24.77
N MET A 189 29.44 -15.22 25.42
CA MET A 189 28.62 -14.60 26.50
C MET A 189 29.29 -13.34 27.05
N ASP A 190 29.02 -12.15 26.54
CA ASP A 190 29.11 -10.92 27.37
C ASP A 190 29.05 -11.25 28.86
N GLU A 191 30.14 -11.84 29.60
CA GLU A 191 30.27 -11.73 31.08
C GLU A 191 30.96 -10.42 31.45
N MET A 192 30.27 -9.46 32.20
CA MET A 192 30.93 -8.76 33.32
C MET A 192 30.15 -9.01 34.61
N GLU A 193 30.73 -9.90 35.62
CA GLU A 193 31.51 -10.05 36.87
C GLU A 193 30.58 -10.55 38.00
N GLN A 194 30.79 -11.78 38.43
CA GLN A 194 30.64 -12.47 39.74
C GLN A 194 31.08 -11.57 40.89
N ASP A 195 30.08 -10.99 41.58
CA ASP A 195 30.20 -10.86 43.06
C ASP A 195 28.95 -11.46 43.73
N GLU A 196 29.02 -12.75 44.17
CA GLU A 196 28.30 -13.41 45.28
C GLU A 196 28.25 -12.51 46.53
N ASN A 197 27.05 -11.77 46.73
CA ASN A 197 26.44 -11.59 48.06
C ASN A 197 25.21 -10.69 47.95
N ASN A 198 23.89 -11.28 47.73
CA ASN A 198 22.65 -11.05 48.51
C ASN A 198 21.90 -9.81 48.01
N ILE A 199 20.70 -9.98 47.15
CA ILE A 199 19.33 -9.57 47.54
C ILE A 199 18.54 -9.25 46.27
N ASN A 200 17.71 -10.25 45.68
CA ASN A 200 16.26 -10.25 45.41
C ASN A 200 15.99 -10.05 43.92
N ASN A 201 16.02 -11.14 43.15
CA ASN A 201 14.95 -11.57 42.24
C ASN A 201 14.05 -10.41 41.80
N GLN A 202 14.44 -9.81 40.53
CA GLN A 202 13.20 -9.54 39.77
C GLN A 202 13.54 -9.33 38.29
N PHE A 203 14.14 -10.27 37.58
CA PHE A 203 13.98 -10.27 36.10
C PHE A 203 12.54 -10.59 35.72
N SER A 204 11.66 -9.55 35.79
CA SER A 204 10.22 -9.61 35.43
C SER A 204 10.06 -10.01 33.96
N ILE A 205 10.12 -11.30 33.63
CA ILE A 205 9.62 -11.85 32.35
C ILE A 205 8.38 -11.06 31.90
N GLN A 206 8.62 -9.94 31.15
CA GLN A 206 7.56 -9.06 30.61
C GLN A 206 6.47 -9.88 29.91
N GLU A 207 5.42 -10.30 30.68
CA GLU A 207 4.27 -11.12 30.22
C GLU A 207 3.08 -10.20 29.90
N CYS A 208 2.52 -10.50 28.75
CA CYS A 208 1.28 -9.78 28.40
C CYS A 208 0.25 -9.89 29.51
N GLY A 209 -0.24 -8.66 30.05
CA GLY A 209 -1.32 -8.66 31.07
C GLY A 209 -0.77 -8.47 32.49
N ASP A 210 0.49 -7.99 32.51
CA ASP A 210 1.11 -7.82 33.85
C ASP A 210 0.98 -6.38 34.33
N GLY A 211 0.17 -5.73 33.59
CA GLY A 211 -0.18 -4.38 34.11
C GLY A 211 0.90 -3.34 33.78
N ARG A 212 1.96 -3.76 33.09
CA ARG A 212 3.02 -2.81 32.66
C ARG A 212 3.26 -2.94 31.15
N LYS A 213 3.00 -1.75 30.44
CA LYS A 213 3.23 -1.82 28.97
C LYS A 213 4.72 -1.74 28.66
N SER A 214 5.26 -2.87 27.99
CA SER A 214 6.67 -2.86 27.54
C SER A 214 6.77 -2.46 26.07
N GLN A 215 8.04 -2.29 25.63
CA GLN A 215 8.28 -1.83 24.23
C GLN A 215 7.90 -2.92 23.23
N LYS A 216 7.70 -4.15 23.67
CA LYS A 216 7.36 -5.26 22.76
C LYS A 216 5.85 -5.52 22.76
N GLU A 217 5.01 -4.85 23.60
CA GLU A 217 3.54 -5.02 23.61
C GLU A 217 2.87 -3.76 23.05
N GLU A 218 1.85 -3.90 22.21
CA GLU A 218 1.08 -2.75 21.67
C GLU A 218 0.07 -2.23 22.70
N CYS A 219 -0.34 -3.07 23.68
CA CYS A 219 -1.28 -2.71 24.77
C CYS A 219 -1.09 -3.68 25.94
N ASP A 220 -1.41 -3.26 27.32
CA ASP A 220 -1.43 -4.12 28.52
C ASP A 220 -2.60 -3.72 29.43
N ASP A 221 -3.56 -4.67 29.41
CA ASP A 221 -4.77 -4.31 30.21
C ASP A 221 -4.83 -5.18 31.47
N SER A 222 -3.66 -5.56 31.99
CA SER A 222 -3.42 -6.19 33.31
C SER A 222 -4.13 -7.53 33.43
N ASN A 223 -4.67 -8.08 32.35
CA ASN A 223 -5.13 -9.48 32.33
C ASN A 223 -4.90 -10.11 30.95
N ASN A 224 -5.16 -11.53 30.73
CA ASN A 224 -4.92 -12.22 29.44
C ASN A 224 -6.23 -12.64 28.79
N LEU A 225 -7.30 -11.75 28.94
CA LEU A 225 -8.60 -12.06 28.31
C LEU A 225 -8.74 -11.31 26.99
N ASN A 226 -9.32 -12.09 25.99
CA ASN A 226 -9.58 -11.43 24.69
C ASN A 226 -10.87 -10.60 24.75
N ASN A 227 -11.03 -9.57 23.96
CA ASN A 227 -12.25 -8.77 23.66
C ASN A 227 -12.45 -7.70 24.74
N ASP A 228 -11.39 -7.37 25.39
CA ASP A 228 -11.53 -6.26 26.37
C ASP A 228 -10.58 -5.11 26.02
N GLY A 229 -10.26 -5.20 24.71
CA GLY A 229 -9.48 -4.01 24.32
C GLY A 229 -8.00 -4.31 24.17
N CYS A 230 -7.41 -5.31 24.78
CA CYS A 230 -6.03 -5.82 24.60
C CYS A 230 -6.05 -7.35 24.57
N SER A 231 -5.63 -7.89 23.37
CA SER A 231 -5.69 -9.36 23.17
C SER A 231 -4.72 -10.09 24.11
N ASN A 232 -4.80 -11.43 24.24
CA ASN A 232 -3.94 -12.23 25.13
C ASN A 232 -2.51 -12.33 24.59
N ILE A 233 -2.37 -11.71 23.44
CA ILE A 233 -0.97 -11.64 22.95
C ILE A 233 -0.56 -10.16 22.83
N CYS A 234 -1.23 -9.18 23.53
CA CYS A 234 -0.92 -7.76 23.74
C CYS A 234 -0.89 -6.98 22.42
N GLN A 235 -2.05 -7.39 21.58
CA GLN A 235 -2.37 -6.61 20.37
C GLN A 235 -3.70 -5.87 20.60
N ILE A 236 -3.65 -4.69 20.08
CA ILE A 236 -4.89 -3.91 20.22
C ILE A 236 -6.00 -4.58 19.39
N GLU A 237 -7.09 -4.92 19.98
CA GLU A 237 -8.21 -5.56 19.26
C GLU A 237 -8.97 -4.53 18.43
N VAL A 238 -9.49 -4.96 17.24
CA VAL A 238 -10.10 -4.12 16.19
C VAL A 238 -11.30 -3.37 16.79
N ASN A 239 -11.32 -2.01 16.60
CA ASN A 239 -12.39 -1.08 17.01
C ASN A 239 -12.18 -0.62 18.46
N TRP A 240 -10.83 -0.82 18.97
CA TRP A 240 -10.44 -0.30 20.29
C TRP A 240 -9.37 0.78 20.11
N ASN A 241 -9.74 2.11 20.35
CA ASN A 241 -8.81 3.26 20.24
C ASN A 241 -8.20 3.60 21.61
N CYS A 242 -6.94 3.13 21.87
CA CYS A 242 -6.29 3.39 23.18
C CYS A 242 -6.03 4.88 23.37
N LYS A 243 -7.01 5.67 23.94
CA LYS A 243 -6.65 7.04 24.39
C LYS A 243 -6.00 6.98 25.79
N CYS A 244 -4.67 6.96 25.86
CA CYS A 244 -3.95 7.17 27.13
C CYS A 244 -4.42 8.45 27.82
N LEU A 245 -5.55 8.39 28.65
CA LEU A 245 -5.85 9.55 29.52
C LEU A 245 -4.58 10.04 30.24
N GLN A 246 -3.63 10.64 29.53
CA GLN A 246 -2.67 11.53 30.22
C GLN A 246 -3.39 12.40 31.26
N GLN A 247 -3.70 11.89 32.44
CA GLN A 247 -3.85 12.73 33.65
C GLN A 247 -3.64 14.22 33.32
N ILE A 248 -4.68 14.91 32.72
CA ILE A 248 -4.69 16.38 32.89
C ILE A 248 -5.86 16.74 33.81
N PHE A 249 -5.65 16.81 35.19
CA PHE A 249 -6.34 17.79 36.04
C PHE A 249 -6.28 19.20 35.44
N SER A 250 -7.36 19.76 34.74
CA SER A 250 -7.86 21.13 34.99
C SER A 250 -8.84 21.53 33.87
N TYR A 251 -10.22 21.57 34.15
CA TYR A 251 -11.18 22.69 34.13
C TYR A 251 -12.16 22.50 32.97
N TYR A 252 -13.43 21.92 33.17
CA TYR A 252 -14.86 22.23 32.93
C TYR A 252 -15.34 21.49 31.67
N GLN A 253 -16.42 20.53 31.79
CA GLN A 253 -17.84 20.12 31.70
C GLN A 253 -18.29 20.04 30.23
N LEU A 254 -18.55 18.74 29.75
CA LEU A 254 -19.92 18.45 29.27
C LEU A 254 -20.05 16.95 29.04
N GLU A 255 -20.74 16.23 30.01
CA GLU A 255 -21.89 15.34 30.26
C GLU A 255 -22.37 14.66 28.97
N ASP A 256 -22.03 13.31 28.87
CA ASP A 256 -23.04 12.22 28.93
C ASP A 256 -22.58 11.06 28.04
N PHE A 257 -21.96 10.03 28.67
CA PHE A 257 -22.41 8.62 28.67
C PHE A 257 -21.38 7.78 29.43
N VAL A 258 -21.56 7.71 30.73
CA VAL A 258 -21.42 6.65 31.76
C VAL A 258 -21.51 5.27 31.10
N PHE A 259 -20.35 4.68 30.74
CA PHE A 259 -20.18 3.24 31.07
C PHE A 259 -18.87 3.05 31.85
N GLU A 260 -18.85 3.28 33.17
CA GLU A 260 -18.13 2.54 34.23
C GLU A 260 -17.38 1.33 33.66
N LEU A 261 -16.14 1.46 33.45
CA LEU A 261 -15.37 0.25 33.87
C LEU A 261 -13.92 0.65 34.12
N LYS A 262 -13.67 0.89 35.40
CA LYS A 262 -12.48 0.57 36.23
C LYS A 262 -11.38 -0.09 35.39
N PHE A 263 -10.30 0.69 35.10
CA PHE A 263 -8.96 0.08 35.24
C PHE A 263 -7.92 1.20 35.38
#